data_AF-A0A1G1JKG3-F1
#
_entry.id   AF-A0A1G1JKG3-F1
#
_cell.length_a   1.000
_cell.length_b   1.000
_cell.length_c   1.000
_cell.angle_alpha   90.00
_cell.angle_beta   90.00
_cell.angle_gamma   90.00
#
_symmetry.space_group_name_H-M   'P 1'
#
loop_
_entity.id
_entity.type
_entity.pdbx_description
1 polymer ?
#
loop_
_entity_poly.entity_id
_entity_poly.type
_entity_poly.pdbx_seq_one_letter_code
_entity_poly.pdbx_strand_id
1 'polypeptide(L)'
;MSNETDENKVLNRRFPPPGTTPYSCAPWIYLSEENFVIESKQYRDVDITLTAEAESAGGYAAVVFFRGIPSVVADETDPKKATTTVVIQPRLGVLVFFESEGTVKRTGELVDFNFQGPQKDGDPIIIGYEFKNTGNTDILLTGSFFILDGQKALVGKGELKSIRTFPMDQGIAVTEWAGFLEPGQYEIFLNIEIGPDAEEVIVKDFPFTVE
;
A
#
# COMPACT_ATOMS: atom_id res chain seq x y z
N MET A 1 -5.87 -0.60 -11.91
CA MET A 1 -5.16 -1.25 -10.78
C MET A 1 -6.23 -1.76 -9.83
N SER A 2 -6.02 -2.90 -9.16
CA SER A 2 -6.98 -3.45 -8.20
C SER A 2 -6.26 -4.22 -7.10
N ASN A 3 -7.00 -4.69 -6.11
CA ASN A 3 -6.50 -5.68 -5.17
C ASN A 3 -7.19 -7.03 -5.41
N GLU A 4 -6.57 -8.09 -4.90
CA GLU A 4 -7.19 -9.39 -4.65
C GLU A 4 -6.95 -9.75 -3.19
N THR A 5 -7.93 -10.38 -2.57
CA THR A 5 -7.87 -10.85 -1.20
C THR A 5 -7.34 -12.30 -1.19
N ASP A 6 -6.31 -12.58 -0.40
CA ASP A 6 -5.84 -13.96 -0.21
C ASP A 6 -6.64 -14.72 0.85
N GLU A 7 -6.24 -15.97 1.13
CA GLU A 7 -6.89 -16.85 2.12
C GLU A 7 -6.89 -16.27 3.54
N ASN A 8 -5.95 -15.37 3.86
CA ASN A 8 -5.81 -14.69 5.15
C ASN A 8 -6.46 -13.31 5.16
N LYS A 9 -7.27 -13.01 4.13
CA LYS A 9 -7.90 -11.71 3.90
C LYS A 9 -6.92 -10.54 3.70
N VAL A 10 -5.66 -10.82 3.37
CA VAL A 10 -4.68 -9.76 3.08
C VAL A 10 -4.85 -9.30 1.64
N LEU A 11 -4.86 -7.98 1.45
CA LEU A 11 -4.97 -7.40 0.11
C LEU A 11 -3.62 -7.43 -0.60
N ASN A 12 -3.61 -8.12 -1.73
CA ASN A 12 -2.48 -8.22 -2.62
C ASN A 12 -2.73 -7.39 -3.88
N ARG A 13 -1.77 -6.52 -4.20
CA ARG A 13 -1.85 -5.62 -5.36
C ARG A 13 -1.88 -6.45 -6.65
N ARG A 14 -2.85 -6.16 -7.52
CA ARG A 14 -2.90 -6.72 -8.88
C ARG A 14 -2.88 -5.64 -9.95
N PHE A 15 -2.29 -6.02 -11.07
CA PHE A 15 -2.15 -5.19 -12.26
C PHE A 15 -2.77 -5.90 -13.47
N PRO A 16 -4.11 -5.96 -13.53
CA PRO A 16 -4.81 -6.57 -14.65
C PRO A 16 -4.61 -5.73 -15.93
N PRO A 17 -4.97 -6.26 -17.12
CA PRO A 17 -4.83 -5.51 -18.37
C PRO A 17 -5.54 -4.14 -18.30
N PRO A 18 -5.02 -3.11 -19.01
CA PRO A 18 -5.62 -1.77 -19.04
C PRO A 18 -7.12 -1.79 -19.33
N GLY A 19 -7.92 -1.02 -18.57
CA GLY A 19 -9.37 -0.87 -18.81
C GLY A 19 -10.25 -2.06 -18.40
N THR A 20 -9.70 -3.10 -17.77
CA THR A 20 -10.47 -4.30 -17.38
C THR A 20 -11.19 -4.20 -16.03
N THR A 21 -10.91 -3.17 -15.24
CA THR A 21 -11.56 -2.93 -13.94
C THR A 21 -12.40 -1.66 -13.99
N PRO A 22 -13.57 -1.60 -13.32
CA PRO A 22 -14.46 -0.44 -13.35
C PRO A 22 -13.79 0.89 -12.95
N TYR A 23 -12.83 0.83 -12.02
CA TYR A 23 -12.10 1.99 -11.50
C TYR A 23 -10.72 2.19 -12.17
N SER A 24 -10.59 1.80 -13.45
CA SER A 24 -9.33 2.00 -14.19
C SER A 24 -9.36 3.30 -14.99
N CYS A 25 -8.40 4.20 -14.74
CA CYS A 25 -8.13 5.34 -15.63
C CYS A 25 -7.12 5.01 -16.74
N ALA A 26 -6.73 3.75 -16.92
CA ALA A 26 -5.75 3.37 -17.93
C ALA A 26 -6.17 3.72 -19.37
N PRO A 27 -7.45 3.60 -19.77
CA PRO A 27 -7.90 4.05 -21.09
C PRO A 27 -7.79 5.56 -21.33
N TRP A 28 -7.66 6.36 -20.27
CA TRP A 28 -7.55 7.82 -20.35
C TRP A 28 -6.10 8.30 -20.44
N ILE A 29 -5.14 7.39 -20.24
CA ILE A 29 -3.72 7.72 -20.21
C ILE A 29 -3.13 7.63 -21.61
N TYR A 30 -2.52 8.73 -22.03
CA TYR A 30 -1.68 8.84 -23.21
C TYR A 30 -0.23 9.11 -22.79
N LEU A 31 0.71 8.41 -23.42
CA LEU A 31 2.14 8.61 -23.24
C LEU A 31 2.69 9.33 -24.48
N SER A 32 3.55 10.33 -24.29
CA SER A 32 4.23 10.99 -25.42
C SER A 32 5.09 10.02 -26.24
N GLU A 33 5.67 9.02 -25.56
CA GLU A 33 6.48 7.97 -26.16
C GLU A 33 6.24 6.62 -25.45
N GLU A 34 6.04 5.55 -26.21
CA GLU A 34 5.87 4.19 -25.67
C GLU A 34 7.18 3.38 -25.68
N ASN A 35 8.12 3.75 -26.56
CA ASN A 35 9.40 3.07 -26.72
C ASN A 35 10.49 4.10 -26.98
N PHE A 36 11.58 4.02 -26.22
CA PHE A 36 12.73 4.91 -26.35
C PHE A 36 14.01 4.21 -25.89
N VAL A 37 15.15 4.74 -26.31
CA VAL A 37 16.48 4.28 -25.89
C VAL A 37 17.09 5.31 -24.95
N ILE A 38 17.56 4.85 -23.78
CA ILE A 38 18.33 5.66 -22.84
C ILE A 38 19.78 5.20 -22.86
N GLU A 39 20.66 6.09 -23.31
CA GLU A 39 22.10 5.88 -23.24
C GLU A 39 22.62 5.97 -21.80
N SER A 40 23.80 5.41 -21.55
CA SER A 40 24.41 5.44 -20.22
C SER A 40 24.50 6.87 -19.67
N LYS A 41 24.02 7.06 -18.43
CA LYS A 41 23.97 8.35 -17.71
C LYS A 41 23.10 9.43 -18.37
N GLN A 42 22.24 9.08 -19.32
CA GLN A 42 21.26 9.99 -19.90
C GLN A 42 19.89 9.84 -19.21
N TYR A 43 19.05 10.85 -19.41
CA TYR A 43 17.65 10.84 -18.99
C TYR A 43 16.74 11.14 -20.19
N ARG A 44 15.47 10.76 -20.04
CA ARG A 44 14.39 11.01 -20.98
C ARG A 44 13.15 11.36 -20.18
N ASP A 45 12.48 12.42 -20.61
CA ASP A 45 11.21 12.84 -20.06
C ASP A 45 10.10 12.21 -20.90
N VAL A 46 9.13 11.57 -20.24
CA VAL A 46 7.95 10.97 -20.87
C VAL A 46 6.73 11.61 -20.26
N ASP A 47 5.98 12.34 -21.07
CA ASP A 47 4.78 13.03 -20.62
C ASP A 47 3.64 12.03 -20.50
N ILE A 48 2.97 12.06 -19.34
CA ILE A 48 1.77 11.27 -19.08
C ILE A 48 0.59 12.24 -19.10
N THR A 49 -0.20 12.17 -20.17
CA THR A 49 -1.43 12.96 -20.31
C THR A 49 -2.63 12.12 -19.90
N LEU A 50 -3.53 12.66 -19.08
CA LEU A 50 -4.75 11.98 -18.67
C LEU A 50 -5.97 12.76 -19.16
N THR A 51 -6.78 12.11 -19.99
CA THR A 51 -8.00 12.69 -20.59
C THR A 51 -9.23 11.94 -20.10
N ALA A 52 -9.71 12.32 -18.92
CA ALA A 52 -10.91 11.72 -18.34
C ALA A 52 -12.18 12.15 -19.08
N GLU A 53 -13.20 11.29 -19.07
CA GLU A 53 -14.53 11.64 -19.58
C GLU A 53 -15.22 12.65 -18.65
N ALA A 54 -16.00 13.57 -19.22
CA ALA A 54 -16.63 14.67 -18.48
C ALA A 54 -17.62 14.18 -17.39
N GLU A 55 -18.19 12.98 -17.56
CA GLU A 55 -19.16 12.38 -16.64
C GLU A 55 -18.51 11.47 -15.58
N SER A 56 -17.18 11.36 -15.57
CA SER A 56 -16.43 10.56 -14.59
C SER A 56 -16.73 11.03 -13.15
N ALA A 57 -17.02 10.10 -12.25
CA ALA A 57 -17.29 10.39 -10.84
C ALA A 57 -16.51 9.44 -9.91
N GLY A 58 -16.04 9.96 -8.78
CA GLY A 58 -15.20 9.24 -7.83
C GLY A 58 -13.72 9.20 -8.24
N GLY A 59 -13.04 8.15 -7.83
CA GLY A 59 -11.61 7.95 -8.06
C GLY A 59 -11.30 6.74 -8.94
N TYR A 60 -10.24 6.89 -9.74
CA TYR A 60 -9.77 5.90 -10.70
C TYR A 60 -8.26 5.74 -10.58
N ALA A 61 -7.79 4.51 -10.76
CA ALA A 61 -6.38 4.20 -10.59
C ALA A 61 -5.80 3.31 -11.70
N ALA A 62 -4.60 3.67 -12.12
CA ALA A 62 -3.81 2.93 -13.09
C ALA A 62 -2.34 2.89 -12.67
N VAL A 63 -1.57 2.09 -13.39
CA VAL A 63 -0.12 2.06 -13.27
C VAL A 63 0.46 2.07 -14.67
N VAL A 64 1.45 2.93 -14.89
CA VAL A 64 2.27 2.94 -16.09
C VAL A 64 3.55 2.18 -15.76
N PHE A 65 3.84 1.12 -16.51
CA PHE A 65 5.06 0.33 -16.33
C PHE A 65 6.11 0.68 -17.35
N PHE A 66 7.24 1.23 -16.89
CA PHE A 66 8.46 1.35 -17.68
C PHE A 66 9.29 0.09 -17.52
N ARG A 67 9.58 -0.59 -18.63
CA ARG A 67 10.31 -1.86 -18.63
C ARG A 67 11.57 -1.73 -19.47
N GLY A 68 12.71 -2.07 -18.90
CA GLY A 68 13.93 -2.23 -19.70
C GLY A 68 13.77 -3.41 -20.66
N ILE A 69 14.34 -3.31 -21.85
CA ILE A 69 14.55 -4.45 -22.74
C ILE A 69 16.05 -4.75 -22.71
N PRO A 70 16.48 -5.92 -22.24
CA PRO A 70 17.90 -6.24 -22.15
C PRO A 70 18.49 -6.36 -23.56
N SER A 71 19.62 -5.69 -23.79
CA SER A 71 20.45 -5.90 -24.97
C SER A 71 21.38 -7.07 -24.68
N VAL A 72 20.94 -8.29 -25.01
CA VAL A 72 21.82 -9.47 -24.86
C VAL A 72 22.81 -9.46 -26.01
N VAL A 73 24.07 -9.10 -25.74
CA VAL A 73 25.17 -9.42 -26.63
C VAL A 73 25.65 -10.80 -26.21
N ALA A 74 25.31 -11.83 -26.99
CA ALA A 74 25.89 -13.15 -26.76
C ALA A 74 27.39 -13.05 -27.02
N ASP A 75 28.21 -13.24 -25.99
CA ASP A 75 29.64 -13.49 -26.20
C ASP A 75 29.74 -14.85 -26.90
N GLU A 76 30.08 -14.84 -28.19
CA GLU A 76 30.48 -16.03 -28.95
C GLU A 76 31.82 -16.55 -28.43
N THR A 77 31.87 -17.10 -27.21
CA THR A 77 33.10 -17.69 -26.67
C THR A 77 32.89 -19.13 -26.21
N ASP A 78 33.52 -20.02 -26.99
CA ASP A 78 33.83 -21.43 -26.75
C ASP A 78 32.64 -22.38 -26.45
N PRO A 79 32.23 -23.25 -27.40
CA PRO A 79 31.14 -24.21 -27.22
C PRO A 79 31.39 -25.27 -26.13
N LYS A 80 32.53 -25.26 -25.43
CA LYS A 80 32.88 -26.17 -24.33
C LYS A 80 32.74 -25.59 -22.93
N LYS A 81 32.40 -24.29 -22.77
CA LYS A 81 32.11 -23.70 -21.46
C LYS A 81 30.63 -23.48 -21.28
N ALA A 82 30.05 -24.08 -20.24
CA ALA A 82 28.71 -23.71 -19.80
C ALA A 82 28.76 -22.27 -19.26
N THR A 83 28.28 -21.32 -20.04
CA THR A 83 28.13 -19.92 -19.64
C THR A 83 26.71 -19.69 -19.15
N THR A 84 26.55 -19.46 -17.85
CA THR A 84 25.28 -19.00 -17.28
C THR A 84 25.19 -17.49 -17.47
N THR A 85 24.22 -17.02 -18.24
CA THR A 85 23.94 -15.58 -18.39
C THR A 85 22.81 -15.18 -17.46
N VAL A 86 23.04 -14.18 -16.61
CA VAL A 86 22.01 -13.57 -15.78
C VAL A 86 21.54 -12.29 -16.47
N VAL A 87 20.24 -12.20 -16.76
CA VAL A 87 19.63 -11.04 -17.40
C VAL A 87 18.76 -10.32 -16.37
N ILE A 88 19.08 -9.05 -16.09
CA ILE A 88 18.29 -8.19 -15.19
C ILE A 88 17.38 -7.32 -16.05
N GLN A 89 16.07 -7.43 -15.83
CA GLN A 89 15.07 -6.59 -16.49
C GLN A 89 14.40 -5.66 -15.48
N PRO A 90 14.77 -4.36 -15.44
CA PRO A 90 14.10 -3.42 -14.54
C PRO A 90 12.64 -3.20 -14.97
N ARG A 91 11.74 -3.12 -13.98
CA ARG A 91 10.33 -2.76 -14.15
C ARG A 91 9.97 -1.71 -13.10
N LEU A 92 9.76 -0.48 -13.55
CA LEU A 92 9.35 0.64 -12.72
C LEU A 92 7.87 0.92 -12.93
N GLY A 93 7.10 1.03 -11.86
CA GLY A 93 5.67 1.34 -11.91
C GLY A 93 5.40 2.75 -11.40
N VAL A 94 4.80 3.60 -12.22
CA VAL A 94 4.28 4.91 -11.83
C VAL A 94 2.79 4.77 -11.55
N LEU A 95 2.38 5.01 -10.32
CA LEU A 95 0.97 4.98 -9.92
C LEU A 95 0.29 6.28 -10.36
N VAL A 96 -0.84 6.15 -11.03
CA VAL A 96 -1.67 7.29 -11.45
C VAL A 96 -3.01 7.18 -10.75
N PHE A 97 -3.32 8.18 -9.94
CA PHE A 97 -4.61 8.34 -9.28
C PHE A 97 -5.29 9.56 -9.89
N PHE A 98 -6.52 9.36 -10.38
CA PHE A 98 -7.37 10.43 -10.89
C PHE A 98 -8.60 10.53 -10.00
N GLU A 99 -8.94 11.74 -9.62
CA GLU A 99 -10.10 12.04 -8.79
C GLU A 99 -10.91 13.14 -9.43
N SER A 100 -12.20 12.87 -9.66
CA SER A 100 -13.10 13.86 -10.23
C SER A 100 -13.59 14.83 -9.14
N GLU A 101 -13.26 16.10 -9.31
CA GLU A 101 -13.49 17.16 -8.33
C GLU A 101 -14.96 17.20 -7.87
N GLY A 102 -15.19 17.30 -6.55
CA GLY A 102 -16.53 17.40 -5.96
C GLY A 102 -17.37 16.11 -6.00
N THR A 103 -16.87 15.01 -6.57
CA THR A 103 -17.61 13.74 -6.67
C THR A 103 -17.03 12.62 -5.79
N VAL A 104 -15.85 12.84 -5.22
CA VAL A 104 -15.15 11.89 -4.37
C VAL A 104 -15.86 11.71 -3.03
N LYS A 105 -16.05 10.45 -2.64
CA LYS A 105 -16.56 10.01 -1.34
C LYS A 105 -15.57 9.02 -0.75
N ARG A 106 -14.80 9.46 0.25
CA ARG A 106 -13.91 8.62 1.04
C ARG A 106 -14.63 8.17 2.29
N THR A 107 -15.38 7.10 2.18
CA THR A 107 -16.07 6.48 3.30
C THR A 107 -15.60 5.04 3.45
N GLY A 108 -15.48 4.59 4.69
CA GLY A 108 -15.17 3.21 4.98
C GLY A 108 -15.55 2.88 6.40
N GLU A 109 -15.42 1.60 6.74
CA GLU A 109 -15.76 1.09 8.06
C GLU A 109 -14.65 0.18 8.56
N LEU A 110 -14.32 0.34 9.84
CA LEU A 110 -13.52 -0.62 10.57
C LEU A 110 -14.44 -1.79 10.94
N VAL A 111 -14.27 -2.92 10.26
CA VAL A 111 -15.13 -4.11 10.38
C VAL A 111 -14.79 -4.90 11.63
N ASP A 112 -13.49 -5.07 11.88
CA ASP A 112 -12.98 -5.81 13.03
C ASP A 112 -11.68 -5.20 13.52
N PHE A 113 -11.39 -5.41 14.80
CA PHE A 113 -10.18 -4.94 15.45
C PHE A 113 -9.73 -5.94 16.52
N ASN A 114 -8.46 -6.32 16.45
CA ASN A 114 -7.85 -7.25 17.37
C ASN A 114 -6.59 -6.63 17.98
N PHE A 115 -6.49 -6.70 19.31
CA PHE A 115 -5.29 -6.33 20.04
C PHE A 115 -4.86 -7.48 20.92
N GLN A 116 -3.57 -7.82 20.86
CA GLN A 116 -2.95 -8.82 21.71
C GLN A 116 -1.66 -8.24 22.30
N GLY A 117 -1.65 -8.07 23.62
CA GLY A 117 -0.44 -7.74 24.37
C GLY A 117 0.57 -8.90 24.38
N PRO A 118 1.82 -8.65 24.82
CA PRO A 118 2.83 -9.70 24.90
C PRO A 118 2.35 -10.79 25.87
N GLN A 119 2.47 -12.06 25.46
CA GLN A 119 2.06 -13.19 26.31
C GLN A 119 3.20 -13.71 27.18
N LYS A 120 4.44 -13.46 26.77
CA LYS A 120 5.69 -13.79 27.47
C LYS A 120 6.71 -12.69 27.21
N ASP A 121 7.77 -12.69 28.02
CA ASP A 121 8.92 -11.82 27.79
C ASP A 121 9.49 -12.02 26.38
N GLY A 122 9.65 -10.90 25.66
CA GLY A 122 10.09 -10.87 24.27
C GLY A 122 9.02 -11.12 23.20
N ASP A 123 7.78 -11.50 23.56
CA ASP A 123 6.70 -11.62 22.57
C ASP A 123 6.30 -10.22 22.05
N PRO A 124 5.99 -10.09 20.74
CA PRO A 124 5.53 -8.82 20.21
C PRO A 124 4.10 -8.50 20.64
N ILE A 125 3.79 -7.21 20.69
CA ILE A 125 2.40 -6.73 20.64
C ILE A 125 1.88 -6.92 19.22
N ILE A 126 0.69 -7.48 19.07
CA ILE A 126 0.00 -7.65 17.79
C ILE A 126 -1.21 -6.71 17.73
N ILE A 127 -1.26 -5.91 16.68
CA ILE A 127 -2.38 -5.01 16.38
C ILE A 127 -2.92 -5.39 15.00
N GLY A 128 -4.12 -5.98 14.96
CA GLY A 128 -4.81 -6.37 13.75
C GLY A 128 -6.06 -5.53 13.53
N TYR A 129 -6.34 -5.15 12.28
CA TYR A 129 -7.56 -4.45 11.94
C TYR A 129 -8.06 -4.84 10.55
N GLU A 130 -9.38 -4.97 10.40
CA GLU A 130 -10.07 -5.25 9.14
C GLU A 130 -10.81 -4.00 8.69
N PHE A 131 -10.51 -3.52 7.48
CA PHE A 131 -11.12 -2.31 6.94
C PHE A 131 -11.84 -2.61 5.64
N LYS A 132 -12.99 -1.97 5.45
CA LYS A 132 -13.78 -2.05 4.22
C LYS A 132 -14.01 -0.65 3.64
N ASN A 133 -13.66 -0.49 2.37
CA ASN A 133 -13.91 0.73 1.62
C ASN A 133 -15.34 0.72 1.07
N THR A 134 -16.17 1.62 1.59
CA THR A 134 -17.57 1.80 1.17
C THR A 134 -17.74 3.01 0.25
N GLY A 135 -16.65 3.73 -0.01
CA GLY A 135 -16.58 4.92 -0.85
C GLY A 135 -16.44 4.61 -2.34
N ASN A 136 -16.14 5.65 -3.11
CA ASN A 136 -16.01 5.58 -4.56
C ASN A 136 -14.62 5.98 -5.09
N THR A 137 -13.64 6.10 -4.20
CA THR A 137 -12.22 6.29 -4.54
C THR A 137 -11.37 5.32 -3.72
N ASP A 138 -10.07 5.26 -4.00
CA ASP A 138 -9.17 4.51 -3.14
C ASP A 138 -8.93 5.21 -1.80
N ILE A 139 -8.72 4.42 -0.75
CA ILE A 139 -8.46 4.89 0.60
C ILE A 139 -7.16 4.23 1.06
N LEU A 140 -6.18 5.07 1.41
CA LEU A 140 -5.02 4.65 2.19
C LEU A 140 -5.35 4.86 3.66
N LEU A 141 -5.47 3.75 4.40
CA LEU A 141 -5.53 3.79 5.85
C LEU A 141 -4.11 3.86 6.40
N THR A 142 -3.84 4.91 7.17
CA THR A 142 -2.61 5.08 7.95
C THR A 142 -2.96 5.14 9.42
N GLY A 143 -1.96 5.02 10.28
CA GLY A 143 -2.20 5.19 11.70
C GLY A 143 -0.95 4.98 12.51
N SER A 144 -1.01 5.40 13.75
CA SER A 144 0.06 5.28 14.73
C SER A 144 -0.46 4.71 16.04
N PHE A 145 0.44 4.21 16.86
CA PHE A 145 0.13 3.81 18.22
C PHE A 145 1.16 4.35 19.22
N PHE A 146 0.71 4.50 20.45
CA PHE A 146 1.48 4.98 21.59
C PHE A 146 1.22 4.08 22.79
N ILE A 147 2.25 3.69 23.51
CA ILE A 147 2.16 2.85 24.71
C ILE A 147 2.54 3.71 25.90
N LEU A 148 1.63 3.83 26.85
CA LEU A 148 1.81 4.54 28.10
C LEU A 148 1.92 3.54 29.26
N ASP A 149 2.79 3.80 30.23
CA ASP A 149 2.83 3.04 31.48
C ASP A 149 1.74 3.49 32.49
N GLY A 150 1.70 2.85 33.65
CA GLY A 150 0.77 3.21 34.74
C GLY A 150 0.92 4.64 35.29
N GLN A 151 2.04 5.32 35.01
CA GLN A 151 2.28 6.73 35.35
C GLN A 151 1.91 7.68 34.19
N LYS A 152 1.35 7.13 33.10
CA LYS A 152 1.06 7.82 31.84
C LYS A 152 2.31 8.34 31.11
N ALA A 153 3.48 7.78 31.40
CA ALA A 153 4.69 8.08 30.66
C ALA A 153 4.73 7.29 29.34
N LEU A 154 5.13 7.95 28.25
CA LEU A 154 5.29 7.32 26.94
C LEU A 154 6.50 6.39 26.93
N VAL A 155 6.26 5.09 26.79
CA VAL A 155 7.30 4.04 26.81
C VAL A 155 7.50 3.35 25.46
N GLY A 156 6.55 3.52 24.53
CA GLY A 156 6.63 2.93 23.20
C GLY A 156 5.77 3.67 22.19
N LYS A 157 6.14 3.60 20.92
CA LYS A 157 5.33 4.11 19.79
C LYS A 157 5.71 3.41 18.49
N GLY A 158 4.84 3.51 17.50
CA GLY A 158 5.13 3.05 16.15
C GLY A 158 4.00 3.38 15.17
N GLU A 159 4.20 2.96 13.93
CA GLU A 159 3.24 3.11 12.85
C GLU A 159 2.46 1.79 12.67
N LEU A 160 1.17 1.92 12.37
CA LEU A 160 0.35 0.81 11.94
C LEU A 160 0.68 0.47 10.48
N LYS A 161 0.64 -0.81 10.14
CA LYS A 161 0.85 -1.30 8.79
C LYS A 161 -0.26 -0.72 7.93
N SER A 162 0.10 0.16 7.01
CA SER A 162 -0.89 0.83 6.17
C SER A 162 -1.55 -0.16 5.20
N ILE A 163 -2.83 0.06 4.91
CA ILE A 163 -3.59 -0.70 3.92
C ILE A 163 -4.18 0.26 2.88
N ARG A 164 -4.02 -0.06 1.60
CA ARG A 164 -4.71 0.67 0.52
C ARG A 164 -5.83 -0.19 -0.03
N THR A 165 -7.02 0.37 -0.04
CA THR A 165 -8.26 -0.26 -0.51
C THR A 165 -8.79 0.52 -1.70
N PHE A 166 -9.20 -0.17 -2.77
CA PHE A 166 -10.03 0.39 -3.82
C PHE A 166 -11.51 0.29 -3.43
N PRO A 167 -12.43 0.96 -4.15
CA PRO A 167 -13.85 0.85 -3.84
C PRO A 167 -14.31 -0.60 -3.74
N MET A 168 -15.06 -0.92 -2.68
CA MET A 168 -15.55 -2.26 -2.33
C MET A 168 -14.50 -3.26 -1.84
N ASP A 169 -13.22 -2.91 -1.79
CA ASP A 169 -12.22 -3.77 -1.16
C ASP A 169 -12.48 -3.89 0.35
N GLN A 170 -12.19 -5.07 0.89
CA GLN A 170 -12.14 -5.35 2.32
C GLN A 170 -10.89 -6.16 2.61
N GLY A 171 -10.14 -5.80 3.64
CA GLY A 171 -8.87 -6.48 3.94
C GLY A 171 -8.34 -6.25 5.34
N ILE A 172 -7.41 -7.14 5.71
CA ILE A 172 -6.75 -7.15 7.01
C ILE A 172 -5.33 -6.58 6.91
N ALA A 173 -4.98 -5.76 7.90
CA ALA A 173 -3.60 -5.37 8.19
C ALA A 173 -3.23 -5.77 9.62
N VAL A 174 -1.97 -6.20 9.78
CA VAL A 174 -1.40 -6.60 11.07
C VAL A 174 -0.06 -5.91 11.26
N THR A 175 0.09 -5.27 12.41
CA THR A 175 1.35 -4.70 12.92
C THR A 175 1.84 -5.54 14.07
N GLU A 176 3.14 -5.83 14.05
CA GLU A 176 3.86 -6.41 15.17
C GLU A 176 4.82 -5.38 15.74
N TRP A 177 4.85 -5.22 17.06
CA TRP A 177 5.81 -4.37 17.74
C TRP A 177 6.57 -5.19 18.78
N ALA A 178 7.87 -5.39 18.54
CA ALA A 178 8.76 -6.19 19.37
C ALA A 178 9.63 -5.34 20.31
N GLY A 179 9.09 -4.24 20.82
CA GLY A 179 9.80 -3.42 21.80
C GLY A 179 9.75 -4.02 23.19
N PHE A 180 10.77 -3.73 23.99
CA PHE A 180 10.85 -4.20 25.37
C PHE A 180 9.97 -3.33 26.29
N LEU A 181 9.24 -3.98 27.19
CA LEU A 181 8.47 -3.37 28.26
C LEU A 181 8.80 -4.11 29.55
N GLU A 182 9.09 -3.35 30.61
CA GLU A 182 9.24 -3.94 31.95
C GLU A 182 7.91 -4.56 32.42
N PRO A 183 7.93 -5.50 33.38
CA PRO A 183 6.70 -5.99 34.00
C PRO A 183 5.88 -4.85 34.63
N GLY A 184 4.59 -4.77 34.31
CA GLY A 184 3.76 -3.64 34.71
C GLY A 184 2.42 -3.51 34.00
N GLN A 185 1.69 -2.45 34.34
CA GLN A 185 0.42 -2.07 33.70
C GLN A 185 0.64 -0.98 32.65
N TYR A 186 -0.02 -1.14 31.51
CA TYR A 186 0.13 -0.29 30.34
C TYR A 186 -1.22 0.01 29.69
N GLU A 187 -1.23 1.05 28.87
CA GLU A 187 -2.33 1.43 28.00
C GLU A 187 -1.78 1.75 26.61
N ILE A 188 -2.33 1.12 25.58
CA ILE A 188 -2.01 1.47 24.20
C ILE A 188 -3.09 2.38 23.64
N PHE A 189 -2.69 3.46 22.98
CA PHE A 189 -3.55 4.35 22.21
C PHE A 189 -3.26 4.16 20.74
N LEU A 190 -4.30 4.04 19.93
CA LEU A 190 -4.23 3.93 18.49
C LEU A 190 -4.97 5.10 17.85
N ASN A 191 -4.35 5.67 16.83
CA ASN A 191 -4.93 6.67 15.95
C ASN A 191 -4.91 6.11 14.53
N ILE A 192 -6.09 5.94 13.92
CA ILE A 192 -6.24 5.49 12.53
C ILE A 192 -6.87 6.62 11.72
N GLU A 193 -6.23 6.98 10.62
CA GLU A 193 -6.59 8.06 9.71
C GLU A 193 -7.13 7.48 8.39
N ILE A 194 -8.32 7.94 7.98
CA ILE A 194 -8.99 7.46 6.77
C ILE A 194 -8.69 8.40 5.59
N GLY A 195 -7.69 8.06 4.79
CA GLY A 195 -7.33 8.81 3.58
C GLY A 195 -6.52 10.09 3.84
N PRO A 196 -6.01 10.74 2.76
CA PRO A 196 -5.09 11.87 2.88
C PRO A 196 -5.73 13.16 3.41
N ASP A 197 -7.05 13.29 3.28
CA ASP A 197 -7.82 14.45 3.74
C ASP A 197 -8.48 14.18 5.12
N ALA A 198 -7.97 13.19 5.87
CA ALA A 198 -8.57 12.58 7.06
C ALA A 198 -9.53 13.49 7.85
N GLU A 199 -10.82 13.48 7.46
CA GLU A 199 -11.89 14.11 8.23
C GLU A 199 -12.28 13.23 9.42
N GLU A 200 -12.07 11.92 9.29
CA GLU A 200 -12.37 10.92 10.29
C GLU A 200 -11.10 10.29 10.85
N VAL A 201 -10.96 10.40 12.17
CA VAL A 201 -9.91 9.80 12.96
C VAL A 201 -10.55 8.83 13.93
N ILE A 202 -10.18 7.55 13.83
CA ILE A 202 -10.62 6.53 14.77
C ILE A 202 -9.58 6.41 15.87
N VAL A 203 -9.98 6.76 17.10
CA VAL A 203 -9.17 6.56 18.30
C VAL A 203 -9.64 5.33 19.06
N LYS A 204 -8.71 4.47 19.45
CA LYS A 204 -8.97 3.31 20.32
C LYS A 204 -7.91 3.26 21.42
N ASP A 205 -8.30 2.82 22.60
CA ASP A 205 -7.40 2.56 23.71
C ASP A 205 -7.64 1.17 24.31
N PHE A 206 -6.57 0.51 24.74
CA PHE A 206 -6.64 -0.80 25.38
C PHE A 206 -5.68 -0.88 26.56
N PRO A 207 -6.17 -1.20 27.78
CA PRO A 207 -5.30 -1.55 28.89
C PRO A 207 -4.70 -2.95 28.69
N PHE A 208 -3.46 -3.15 29.11
CA PHE A 208 -2.82 -4.47 29.15
C PHE A 208 -1.78 -4.57 30.26
N THR A 209 -1.37 -5.80 30.57
CA THR A 209 -0.35 -6.09 31.59
C THR A 209 0.76 -6.90 30.95
N VAL A 210 1.99 -6.60 31.35
CA VAL A 210 3.18 -7.41 31.08
C VAL A 210 3.56 -8.09 32.40
N GLU A 211 3.71 -9.41 32.38
CA GLU A 211 4.09 -10.23 33.54
C GLU A 211 5.60 -10.37 33.70
#